data_AF-A0AAD9PUK6-F1
#
_entry.id   AF-A0AAD9PUK6-F1
#
_cell.length_a   1.000
_cell.length_b   1.000
_cell.length_c   1.000
_cell.angle_alpha   90.00
_cell.angle_beta   90.00
_cell.angle_gamma   90.00
#
_symmetry.space_group_name_H-M   'P 1'
#
loop_
_entity.id
_entity.type
_entity.pdbx_description
1 polymer ?
#
loop_
_entity_poly.entity_id
_entity_poly.type
_entity_poly.pdbx_seq_one_letter_code
_entity_poly.pdbx_strand_id
1 'polypeptide(L)'
;MSAFRSDNVPLTQLLTVGSGGPNVNKTIWREMEQKIWEVYPGFQGLVDVGTCNIHIVQNSFGKGLDKYGKDAGQLVIDLHSLSRYSAAHREDYRKLQLNLDVEITLFIKHSGLWWLSIGPAVRRVLEEWKAIVQFIKFLKCDPKKILQSAAFKRVQGTVKRAEILVQLNFIASTVTLFEAFILNFHNDEPKIHIIYEQMADLRKKFLLRFMKGERVKAVRAHKLSTLDLARHSQLSDGDLMIGEPTRQELKEDQQKAQLLGIRAFFTAVAAFLQTRLPFENFSLA
;
A
#
# COMPACT_ATOMS: atom_id res chain seq x y z
N MET A 1 14.02 28.78 9.10
CA MET A 1 14.18 30.20 8.72
C MET A 1 15.54 30.53 8.12
N SER A 2 16.65 29.96 8.59
CA SER A 2 17.98 30.20 7.99
C SER A 2 18.02 29.90 6.49
N ALA A 3 17.45 28.76 6.06
CA ALA A 3 17.34 28.39 4.64
C ALA A 3 16.52 29.41 3.81
N PHE A 4 15.32 29.77 4.28
CA PHE A 4 14.50 30.79 3.60
C PHE A 4 15.22 32.14 3.48
N ARG A 5 16.03 32.52 4.50
CA ARG A 5 16.83 33.74 4.48
C ARG A 5 18.03 33.63 3.55
N SER A 6 18.74 32.50 3.53
CA SER A 6 19.89 32.30 2.63
C SER A 6 19.46 32.36 1.17
N ASP A 7 18.24 31.90 0.88
CA ASP A 7 17.71 31.79 -0.47
C ASP A 7 16.85 33.01 -0.86
N ASN A 8 16.83 34.06 -0.03
CA ASN A 8 16.05 35.29 -0.21
C ASN A 8 14.55 35.03 -0.50
N VAL A 9 13.96 34.01 0.11
CA VAL A 9 12.54 33.68 -0.07
C VAL A 9 11.68 34.73 0.64
N PRO A 10 10.77 35.42 -0.07
CA PRO A 10 9.89 36.42 0.53
C PRO A 10 8.84 35.75 1.42
N LEU A 11 9.03 35.85 2.74
CA LEU A 11 8.16 35.21 3.73
C LEU A 11 6.70 35.65 3.63
N THR A 12 6.46 36.90 3.21
CA THR A 12 5.12 37.47 3.02
C THR A 12 4.38 36.91 1.80
N GLN A 13 5.06 36.18 0.92
CA GLN A 13 4.47 35.52 -0.25
C GLN A 13 4.32 34.01 -0.06
N LEU A 14 4.59 33.49 1.13
CA LEU A 14 4.41 32.07 1.43
C LEU A 14 2.92 31.74 1.56
N LEU A 15 2.45 30.82 0.71
CA LEU A 15 1.06 30.38 0.70
C LEU A 15 0.80 29.22 1.69
N THR A 16 1.68 28.21 1.68
CA THR A 16 1.49 26.96 2.44
C THR A 16 2.82 26.21 2.61
N VAL A 17 2.89 25.23 3.52
CA VAL A 17 4.08 24.40 3.79
C VAL A 17 3.73 22.90 3.76
N GLY A 18 3.86 22.27 2.60
CA GLY A 18 3.60 20.83 2.47
C GLY A 18 4.52 19.98 3.35
N SER A 19 3.96 19.03 4.10
CA SER A 19 4.76 18.10 4.93
C SER A 19 4.09 16.74 5.14
N GLY A 20 4.88 15.75 5.58
CA GLY A 20 4.35 14.45 6.02
C GLY A 20 3.60 14.53 7.34
N GLY A 21 2.84 13.48 7.69
CA GLY A 21 1.98 13.43 8.88
C GLY A 21 2.59 13.31 10.30
N PRO A 22 3.89 13.01 10.54
CA PRO A 22 4.44 12.95 11.89
C PRO A 22 4.28 14.25 12.69
N ASN A 23 4.14 14.14 14.02
CA ASN A 23 3.91 15.29 14.90
C ASN A 23 5.00 16.35 14.81
N VAL A 24 6.27 15.95 14.61
CA VAL A 24 7.39 16.89 14.43
C VAL A 24 7.17 17.85 13.26
N ASN A 25 6.61 17.37 12.14
CA ASN A 25 6.33 18.22 10.98
C ASN A 25 5.19 19.21 11.25
N LYS A 26 4.19 18.80 12.04
CA LYS A 26 3.10 19.69 12.47
C LYS A 26 3.62 20.78 13.40
N THR A 27 4.61 20.48 14.24
CA THR A 27 5.28 21.50 15.07
C THR A 27 6.03 22.50 14.20
N ILE A 28 6.77 22.04 13.18
CA ILE A 28 7.49 22.91 12.25
C ILE A 28 6.53 23.91 11.57
N TRP A 29 5.34 23.47 11.15
CA TRP A 29 4.33 24.37 10.59
C TRP A 29 3.97 25.51 11.56
N ARG A 30 3.62 25.17 12.81
CA ARG A 30 3.21 26.15 13.83
C ARG A 30 4.33 27.14 14.15
N GLU A 31 5.55 26.63 14.30
CA GLU A 31 6.72 27.48 14.55
C GLU A 31 7.02 28.40 13.35
N MET A 32 6.76 27.94 12.13
CA MET A 32 6.94 28.75 10.94
C MET A 32 5.90 29.87 10.86
N GLU A 33 4.62 29.58 11.13
CA GLU A 33 3.58 30.61 11.21
C GLU A 33 3.91 31.66 12.28
N GLN A 34 4.32 31.23 13.47
CA GLN A 34 4.70 32.13 14.55
C GLN A 34 5.85 33.07 14.12
N LYS A 35 6.89 32.53 13.48
CA LYS A 35 8.03 33.34 13.02
C LYS A 35 7.68 34.29 11.88
N ILE A 36 6.73 33.94 11.01
CA ILE A 36 6.25 34.85 9.98
C ILE A 36 5.44 35.98 10.63
N TRP A 37 4.59 35.65 11.61
CA TRP A 37 3.80 36.63 12.35
C TRP A 37 4.68 37.64 13.10
N GLU A 38 5.78 37.19 13.72
CA GLU A 38 6.77 38.06 14.39
C GLU A 38 7.41 39.09 13.44
N VAL A 39 7.58 38.76 12.15
CA VAL A 39 8.19 39.64 11.14
C VAL A 39 7.14 40.47 10.39
N TYR A 40 5.93 39.94 10.27
CA TYR A 40 4.82 40.56 9.56
C TYR A 40 3.52 40.39 10.37
N PRO A 41 3.20 41.32 11.28
CA PRO A 41 2.01 41.22 12.14
C PRO A 41 0.67 41.19 11.37
N GLY A 42 0.66 41.59 10.10
CA GLY A 42 -0.50 41.50 9.19
C GLY A 42 -0.70 40.11 8.55
N PHE A 43 0.13 39.13 8.89
CA PHE A 43 0.04 37.77 8.35
C PHE A 43 -1.25 37.07 8.79
N GLN A 44 -2.04 36.58 7.84
CA GLN A 44 -3.32 35.92 8.12
C GLN A 44 -3.21 34.41 8.37
N GLY A 45 -1.99 33.85 8.36
CA GLY A 45 -1.75 32.41 8.49
C GLY A 45 -1.47 31.74 7.15
N LEU A 46 -0.89 30.53 7.20
CA LEU A 46 -0.68 29.72 6.01
C LEU A 46 -2.00 29.03 5.63
N VAL A 47 -2.20 28.77 4.33
CA VAL A 47 -3.35 27.98 3.86
C VAL A 47 -3.15 26.52 4.27
N ASP A 48 -3.98 26.06 5.20
CA ASP A 48 -3.97 24.65 5.65
C ASP A 48 -4.53 23.74 4.56
N VAL A 49 -3.63 23.07 3.86
CA VAL A 49 -3.94 22.01 2.88
C VAL A 49 -3.81 20.60 3.47
N GLY A 50 -3.59 20.52 4.78
CA GLY A 50 -3.35 19.28 5.51
C GLY A 50 -1.95 18.69 5.28
N THR A 51 -1.78 17.47 5.79
CA THR A 51 -0.55 16.69 5.59
C THR A 51 -0.62 15.90 4.29
N CYS A 52 0.53 15.46 3.78
CA CYS A 52 0.64 14.73 2.52
C CYS A 52 -0.35 13.56 2.40
N ASN A 53 -1.31 13.69 1.48
CA ASN A 53 -2.35 12.70 1.22
C ASN A 53 -1.79 11.39 0.66
N ILE A 54 -0.67 11.44 -0.08
CA ILE A 54 0.05 10.25 -0.56
C ILE A 54 0.47 9.37 0.61
N HIS A 55 1.05 9.97 1.66
CA HIS A 55 1.46 9.23 2.86
C HIS A 55 0.25 8.63 3.60
N ILE A 56 -0.88 9.35 3.67
CA ILE A 56 -2.12 8.83 4.27
C ILE A 56 -2.61 7.59 3.50
N VAL A 57 -2.70 7.70 2.17
CA VAL A 57 -3.14 6.63 1.28
C VAL A 57 -2.20 5.43 1.38
N GLN A 58 -0.89 5.64 1.33
CA GLN A 58 0.11 4.59 1.47
C GLN A 58 0.03 3.88 2.83
N ASN A 59 -0.10 4.64 3.93
CA ASN A 59 -0.20 4.07 5.27
C ASN A 59 -1.50 3.28 5.47
N SER A 60 -2.60 3.71 4.83
CA SER A 60 -3.88 3.00 4.91
C SER A 60 -3.78 1.57 4.38
N PHE A 61 -3.05 1.36 3.27
CA PHE A 61 -2.84 0.04 2.71
C PHE A 61 -2.05 -0.86 3.68
N GLY A 62 -1.02 -0.29 4.33
CA GLY A 62 -0.29 -0.97 5.41
C GLY A 62 -1.20 -1.43 6.56
N LYS A 63 -2.19 -0.61 6.96
CA LYS A 63 -3.19 -1.02 7.96
C LYS A 63 -4.09 -2.16 7.50
N GLY A 64 -4.35 -2.26 6.20
CA GLY A 64 -4.97 -3.43 5.60
C GLY A 64 -4.09 -4.66 5.72
N LEU A 65 -2.83 -4.56 5.31
CA LEU A 65 -1.86 -5.68 5.34
C LEU A 65 -1.65 -6.24 6.76
N ASP A 66 -1.67 -5.37 7.77
CA ASP A 66 -1.63 -5.76 9.18
C ASP A 66 -2.80 -6.67 9.58
N LYS A 67 -3.95 -6.57 8.90
CA LYS A 67 -5.13 -7.43 9.12
C LYS A 67 -5.12 -8.67 8.24
N TYR A 68 -4.67 -8.56 6.99
CA TYR A 68 -4.62 -9.68 6.04
C TYR A 68 -3.59 -9.39 4.95
N GLY A 69 -2.65 -10.30 4.73
CA GLY A 69 -1.57 -10.14 3.75
C GLY A 69 -0.16 -9.99 4.34
N LYS A 70 -0.02 -9.95 5.67
CA LYS A 70 1.28 -9.89 6.36
C LYS A 70 2.23 -11.02 5.94
N ASP A 71 1.69 -12.24 5.78
CA ASP A 71 2.48 -13.40 5.38
C ASP A 71 2.96 -13.31 3.93
N ALA A 72 2.10 -12.84 3.02
CA ALA A 72 2.50 -12.53 1.65
C ALA A 72 3.57 -11.43 1.59
N GLY A 73 3.43 -10.37 2.38
CA GLY A 73 4.44 -9.32 2.50
C GLY A 73 5.78 -9.86 3.03
N GLN A 74 5.74 -10.71 4.05
CA GLN A 74 6.94 -11.35 4.59
C GLN A 74 7.59 -12.31 3.59
N LEU A 75 6.80 -13.08 2.84
CA LEU A 75 7.29 -13.96 1.79
C LEU A 75 8.09 -13.19 0.74
N VAL A 76 7.59 -12.05 0.27
CA VAL A 76 8.29 -11.20 -0.70
C VAL A 76 9.64 -10.73 -0.14
N ILE A 77 9.68 -10.28 1.13
CA ILE A 77 10.91 -9.85 1.80
C ILE A 77 11.92 -11.00 1.88
N ASP A 78 11.45 -12.19 2.27
CA ASP A 78 12.31 -13.36 2.44
C ASP A 78 12.86 -13.85 1.10
N LEU A 79 12.05 -13.89 0.05
CA LEU A 79 12.48 -14.27 -1.31
C LEU A 79 13.56 -13.32 -1.84
N HIS A 80 13.37 -12.01 -1.70
CA HIS A 80 14.40 -11.03 -2.06
C HIS A 80 15.67 -11.17 -1.20
N SER A 81 15.54 -11.49 0.09
CA SER A 81 16.71 -11.76 0.94
C SER A 81 17.49 -13.00 0.47
N LEU A 82 16.79 -14.05 0.03
CA LEU A 82 17.42 -15.28 -0.45
C LEU A 82 18.20 -15.08 -1.75
N SER A 83 17.66 -14.28 -2.68
CA SER A 83 18.39 -13.97 -3.93
C SER A 83 19.68 -13.19 -3.65
N ARG A 84 19.78 -12.43 -2.56
CA ARG A 84 21.02 -11.72 -2.20
C ARG A 84 22.06 -12.59 -1.49
N TYR A 85 21.66 -13.74 -0.95
CA TYR A 85 22.50 -14.48 0.00
C TYR A 85 23.67 -15.26 -0.66
N SER A 86 23.51 -15.74 -1.89
CA SER A 86 24.55 -16.54 -2.55
C SER A 86 24.53 -16.35 -4.07
N ALA A 87 25.70 -16.06 -4.65
CA ALA A 87 25.88 -16.03 -6.10
C ALA A 87 25.60 -17.39 -6.75
N ALA A 88 26.01 -18.49 -6.09
CA ALA A 88 25.75 -19.84 -6.59
C ALA A 88 24.25 -20.17 -6.62
N HIS A 89 23.50 -19.77 -5.59
CA HIS A 89 22.04 -19.99 -5.56
C HIS A 89 21.28 -19.13 -6.57
N ARG A 90 21.76 -17.90 -6.84
CA ARG A 90 21.21 -17.09 -7.93
C ARG A 90 21.42 -17.75 -9.29
N GLU A 91 22.60 -18.32 -9.52
CA GLU A 91 22.90 -19.02 -10.76
C GLU A 91 22.08 -20.32 -10.90
N ASP A 92 21.94 -21.10 -9.82
CA ASP A 92 21.07 -22.27 -9.80
C ASP A 92 19.59 -21.90 -10.07
N TYR A 93 19.10 -20.79 -9.50
CA TYR A 93 17.75 -20.28 -9.78
C TYR A 93 17.59 -19.80 -11.22
N ARG A 94 18.59 -19.10 -11.78
CA ARG A 94 18.61 -18.67 -13.18
C ARG A 94 18.54 -19.85 -14.14
N LYS A 95 19.32 -20.90 -13.89
CA LYS A 95 19.27 -22.15 -14.68
C LYS A 95 17.91 -22.83 -14.58
N LEU A 96 17.30 -22.82 -13.40
CA LEU A 96 15.95 -23.35 -13.22
C LEU A 96 14.90 -22.53 -13.99
N GLN A 97 15.00 -21.19 -13.98
CA GLN A 97 14.12 -20.32 -14.76
C GLN A 97 14.20 -20.65 -16.26
N LEU A 98 15.43 -20.76 -16.79
CA LEU A 98 15.71 -21.20 -18.16
C LEU A 98 15.07 -22.56 -18.47
N ASN A 99 15.24 -23.56 -17.59
CA ASN A 99 14.69 -24.89 -17.79
C ASN A 99 13.15 -24.94 -17.74
N LEU A 100 12.52 -23.96 -17.08
CA LEU A 100 11.06 -23.88 -16.96
C LEU A 100 10.41 -22.99 -18.00
N ASP A 101 11.20 -22.42 -18.92
CA ASP A 101 10.76 -21.46 -19.92
C ASP A 101 9.98 -20.28 -19.28
N VAL A 102 10.50 -19.80 -18.15
CA VAL A 102 10.01 -18.57 -17.50
C VAL A 102 11.03 -17.45 -17.70
N GLU A 103 10.55 -16.21 -17.73
CA GLU A 103 11.42 -15.04 -17.86
C GLU A 103 12.49 -15.02 -16.76
N ILE A 104 13.74 -14.79 -17.13
CA ILE A 104 14.84 -14.68 -16.18
C ILE A 104 14.76 -13.34 -15.48
N THR A 105 14.26 -13.33 -14.25
CA THR A 105 14.16 -12.10 -13.49
C THR A 105 14.63 -12.27 -12.04
N LEU A 106 14.75 -11.15 -11.32
CA LEU A 106 15.11 -11.11 -9.91
C LEU A 106 13.92 -10.67 -9.07
N PHE A 107 13.82 -11.16 -7.82
CA PHE A 107 12.83 -10.65 -6.88
C PHE A 107 13.01 -9.15 -6.61
N ILE A 108 11.90 -8.43 -6.50
CA ILE A 108 11.87 -7.00 -6.23
C ILE A 108 11.94 -6.77 -4.72
N LYS A 109 12.76 -5.81 -4.29
CA LYS A 109 12.86 -5.43 -2.89
C LYS A 109 11.55 -4.78 -2.43
N HIS A 110 10.91 -5.40 -1.45
CA HIS A 110 9.85 -4.78 -0.68
C HIS A 110 10.38 -4.29 0.68
N SER A 111 9.97 -3.09 1.10
CA SER A 111 10.22 -2.56 2.45
C SER A 111 8.89 -2.24 3.12
N GLY A 112 8.75 -2.63 4.39
CA GLY A 112 7.55 -2.30 5.19
C GLY A 112 7.34 -0.81 5.46
N LEU A 113 8.29 0.05 5.06
CA LEU A 113 8.13 1.51 5.10
C LEU A 113 7.60 2.08 3.77
N TRP A 114 7.72 1.32 2.67
CA TRP A 114 7.44 1.76 1.30
C TRP A 114 6.47 0.80 0.61
N TRP A 115 5.19 0.90 0.96
CA TRP A 115 4.16 -0.04 0.48
C TRP A 115 3.95 0.01 -1.04
N LEU A 116 4.36 1.06 -1.76
CA LEU A 116 4.42 1.08 -3.23
C LEU A 116 5.21 -0.09 -3.83
N SER A 117 6.23 -0.56 -3.12
CA SER A 117 7.03 -1.70 -3.58
C SER A 117 6.29 -3.04 -3.49
N ILE A 118 5.17 -3.14 -2.76
CA ILE A 118 4.47 -4.43 -2.59
C ILE A 118 3.80 -4.89 -3.88
N GLY A 119 3.22 -3.98 -4.67
CA GLY A 119 2.48 -4.35 -5.87
C GLY A 119 3.37 -5.02 -6.92
N PRO A 120 4.46 -4.37 -7.37
CA PRO A 120 5.40 -4.98 -8.30
C PRO A 120 6.02 -6.26 -7.73
N ALA A 121 6.36 -6.27 -6.44
CA ALA A 121 7.03 -7.41 -5.84
C ALA A 121 6.12 -8.64 -5.67
N VAL A 122 4.83 -8.45 -5.37
CA VAL A 122 3.84 -9.54 -5.34
C VAL A 122 3.57 -10.07 -6.75
N ARG A 123 3.42 -9.19 -7.76
CA ARG A 123 3.24 -9.62 -9.16
C ARG A 123 4.43 -10.46 -9.63
N ARG A 124 5.66 -10.05 -9.31
CA ARG A 124 6.88 -10.82 -9.57
C ARG A 124 6.86 -12.21 -8.92
N VAL A 125 6.40 -12.31 -7.67
CA VAL A 125 6.28 -13.62 -6.99
C VAL A 125 5.23 -14.52 -7.66
N LEU A 126 4.12 -13.95 -8.14
CA LEU A 126 3.09 -14.69 -8.86
C LEU A 126 3.59 -15.20 -10.23
N GLU A 127 4.26 -14.34 -11.01
CA GLU A 127 4.90 -14.69 -12.28
C GLU A 127 5.87 -15.88 -12.14
N GLU A 128 6.64 -15.89 -11.04
CA GLU A 128 7.66 -16.91 -10.80
C GLU A 128 7.21 -18.06 -9.90
N TRP A 129 5.91 -18.16 -9.56
CA TRP A 129 5.45 -19.08 -8.52
C TRP A 129 5.89 -20.53 -8.74
N LYS A 130 5.79 -21.01 -9.99
CA LYS A 130 6.23 -22.37 -10.37
C LYS A 130 7.73 -22.56 -10.17
N ALA A 131 8.55 -21.59 -10.59
CA ALA A 131 10.00 -21.62 -10.40
C ALA A 131 10.38 -21.59 -8.91
N ILE A 132 9.71 -20.76 -8.10
CA ILE A 132 9.92 -20.70 -6.64
C ILE A 132 9.66 -22.07 -6.02
N VAL A 133 8.49 -22.67 -6.27
CA VAL A 133 8.12 -23.96 -5.68
C VAL A 133 9.12 -25.06 -6.08
N GLN A 134 9.56 -25.08 -7.34
CA GLN A 134 10.55 -26.05 -7.80
C GLN A 134 11.94 -25.80 -7.20
N PHE A 135 12.36 -24.55 -7.09
CA PHE A 135 13.63 -24.19 -6.48
C PHE A 135 13.70 -24.65 -5.02
N ILE A 136 12.62 -24.42 -4.28
CA ILE A 136 12.50 -24.88 -2.89
C ILE A 136 12.54 -26.40 -2.78
N LYS A 137 12.00 -27.15 -3.76
CA LYS A 137 12.13 -28.61 -3.83
C LYS A 137 13.56 -29.04 -4.14
N PHE A 138 14.19 -28.42 -5.14
CA PHE A 138 15.58 -28.68 -5.52
C PHE A 138 16.54 -28.50 -4.35
N LEU A 139 16.43 -27.38 -3.62
CA LEU A 139 17.27 -27.10 -2.46
C LEU A 139 17.08 -28.09 -1.30
N LYS A 140 15.95 -28.82 -1.24
CA LYS A 140 15.76 -29.89 -0.23
C LYS A 140 16.43 -31.20 -0.62
N CYS A 141 16.59 -31.47 -1.91
CA CYS A 141 17.18 -32.72 -2.40
C CYS A 141 18.70 -32.77 -2.23
N ASP A 142 19.35 -31.62 -2.02
CA ASP A 142 20.79 -31.55 -1.76
C ASP A 142 21.06 -30.89 -0.38
N PRO A 143 21.33 -31.69 0.66
CA PRO A 143 21.62 -31.19 2.00
C PRO A 143 22.79 -30.18 2.06
N LYS A 144 23.73 -30.24 1.11
CA LYS A 144 24.86 -29.29 1.03
C LYS A 144 24.43 -27.91 0.52
N LYS A 145 23.30 -27.82 -0.19
CA LYS A 145 22.72 -26.58 -0.72
C LYS A 145 21.63 -25.98 0.16
N ILE A 146 21.18 -26.69 1.21
CA ILE A 146 20.18 -26.17 2.14
C ILE A 146 20.72 -24.90 2.81
N LEU A 147 20.06 -23.77 2.54
CA LEU A 147 20.31 -22.55 3.32
C LEU A 147 19.78 -22.75 4.73
N GLN A 148 20.65 -22.63 5.74
CA GLN A 148 20.23 -22.66 7.14
C GLN A 148 19.63 -21.32 7.63
N SER A 149 19.35 -20.38 6.72
CA SER A 149 18.83 -19.06 7.08
C SER A 149 17.38 -19.13 7.57
N ALA A 150 17.04 -18.26 8.52
CA ALA A 150 15.66 -18.13 9.02
C ALA A 150 14.67 -17.79 7.89
N ALA A 151 15.10 -16.96 6.92
CA ALA A 151 14.32 -16.62 5.73
C ALA A 151 13.98 -17.87 4.90
N PHE A 152 14.94 -18.77 4.67
CA PHE A 152 14.69 -19.99 3.91
C PHE A 152 13.66 -20.89 4.57
N LYS A 153 13.77 -21.09 5.90
CA LYS A 153 12.80 -21.88 6.67
C LYS A 153 11.39 -21.29 6.59
N ARG A 154 11.26 -19.96 6.68
CA ARG A 154 9.96 -19.27 6.52
C ARG A 154 9.39 -19.43 5.12
N VAL A 155 10.20 -19.27 4.07
CA VAL A 155 9.77 -19.49 2.68
C VAL A 155 9.29 -20.93 2.51
N GLN A 156 10.07 -21.91 2.96
CA GLN A 156 9.71 -23.33 2.88
C GLN A 156 8.38 -23.69 3.54
N GLY A 157 8.09 -23.08 4.70
CA GLY A 157 6.81 -23.26 5.37
C GLY A 157 5.69 -22.55 4.62
N THR A 158 5.95 -21.35 4.13
CA THR A 158 4.94 -20.48 3.53
C THR A 158 4.47 -20.95 2.16
N VAL A 159 5.37 -21.43 1.29
CA VAL A 159 4.99 -21.89 -0.06
C VAL A 159 4.11 -23.15 -0.08
N LYS A 160 3.98 -23.85 1.06
CA LYS A 160 3.12 -25.03 1.20
C LYS A 160 1.67 -24.66 1.56
N ARG A 161 1.45 -23.43 2.00
CA ARG A 161 0.17 -22.96 2.54
C ARG A 161 -0.70 -22.45 1.41
N ALA A 162 -1.88 -23.04 1.22
CA ALA A 162 -2.75 -22.68 0.09
C ALA A 162 -3.26 -21.22 0.20
N GLU A 163 -3.39 -20.70 1.42
CA GLU A 163 -3.86 -19.34 1.66
C GLU A 163 -2.92 -18.25 1.13
N ILE A 164 -1.64 -18.57 0.90
CA ILE A 164 -0.66 -17.57 0.47
C ILE A 164 -0.95 -17.07 -0.94
N LEU A 165 -1.41 -17.94 -1.84
CA LEU A 165 -1.79 -17.57 -3.20
C LEU A 165 -3.04 -16.69 -3.20
N VAL A 166 -3.98 -16.94 -2.29
CA VAL A 166 -5.14 -16.06 -2.09
C VAL A 166 -4.68 -14.66 -1.65
N GLN A 167 -3.75 -14.58 -0.69
CA GLN A 167 -3.21 -13.30 -0.24
C GLN A 167 -2.44 -12.55 -1.35
N LEU A 168 -1.56 -13.25 -2.08
CA LEU A 168 -0.78 -12.66 -3.17
C LEU A 168 -1.69 -12.11 -4.28
N ASN A 169 -2.64 -12.90 -4.77
CA ASN A 169 -3.58 -12.47 -5.80
C ASN A 169 -4.48 -11.32 -5.31
N PHE A 170 -4.94 -11.38 -4.05
CA PHE A 170 -5.74 -10.31 -3.45
C PHE A 170 -4.98 -8.98 -3.39
N ILE A 171 -3.73 -9.02 -2.93
CA ILE A 171 -2.87 -7.84 -2.86
C ILE A 171 -2.62 -7.29 -4.26
N ALA A 172 -2.24 -8.15 -5.23
CA ALA A 172 -2.01 -7.76 -6.61
C ALA A 172 -3.23 -7.08 -7.25
N SER A 173 -4.45 -7.55 -6.95
CA SER A 173 -5.70 -6.94 -7.44
C SER A 173 -6.06 -5.63 -6.75
N THR A 174 -5.78 -5.50 -5.45
CA THR A 174 -6.26 -4.37 -4.64
C THR A 174 -5.30 -3.19 -4.68
N VAL A 175 -4.00 -3.45 -4.75
CA VAL A 175 -2.95 -2.42 -4.73
C VAL A 175 -3.02 -1.47 -5.93
N THR A 176 -3.57 -1.91 -7.07
CA THR A 176 -3.67 -1.11 -8.30
C THR A 176 -4.43 0.19 -8.12
N LEU A 177 -5.48 0.22 -7.28
CA LEU A 177 -6.22 1.44 -6.96
C LEU A 177 -5.33 2.48 -6.26
N PHE A 178 -4.45 2.01 -5.38
CA PHE A 178 -3.52 2.84 -4.62
C PHE A 178 -2.35 3.27 -5.48
N GLU A 179 -1.81 2.38 -6.31
CA GLU A 179 -0.75 2.69 -7.28
C GLU A 179 -1.18 3.80 -8.23
N ALA A 180 -2.38 3.75 -8.79
CA ALA A 180 -2.90 4.78 -9.70
C ALA A 180 -2.95 6.17 -9.02
N PHE A 181 -3.49 6.25 -7.79
CA PHE A 181 -3.52 7.50 -7.04
C PHE A 181 -2.11 8.01 -6.74
N ILE A 182 -1.23 7.13 -6.23
CA ILE A 182 0.10 7.55 -5.79
C ILE A 182 0.95 8.00 -6.99
N LEU A 183 0.96 7.25 -8.10
CA LEU A 183 1.71 7.62 -9.30
C LEU A 183 1.23 8.97 -9.87
N ASN A 184 -0.06 9.27 -9.77
CA ASN A 184 -0.60 10.55 -10.23
C ASN A 184 -0.05 11.75 -9.43
N PHE A 185 0.22 11.58 -8.13
CA PHE A 185 0.71 12.66 -7.25
C PHE A 185 2.22 12.55 -6.92
N HIS A 186 2.90 11.49 -7.35
CA HIS A 186 4.34 11.30 -7.14
C HIS A 186 5.14 11.81 -8.35
N ASN A 187 4.96 13.10 -8.65
CA ASN A 187 5.69 13.85 -9.67
C ASN A 187 5.73 15.33 -9.28
N ASP A 188 6.53 16.11 -9.99
CA ASP A 188 6.79 17.52 -9.66
C ASP A 188 5.69 18.48 -10.16
N GLU A 189 4.65 17.97 -10.85
CA GLU A 189 3.57 18.81 -11.36
C GLU A 189 2.63 19.28 -10.23
N PRO A 190 2.26 20.58 -10.18
CA PRO A 190 1.38 21.11 -9.15
C PRO A 190 -0.07 20.63 -9.35
N LYS A 191 -0.44 19.60 -8.59
CA LYS A 191 -1.76 18.92 -8.71
C LYS A 191 -2.70 19.16 -7.52
N ILE A 192 -2.46 20.22 -6.73
CA ILE A 192 -3.31 20.52 -5.56
C ILE A 192 -4.78 20.73 -5.95
N HIS A 193 -5.04 21.34 -7.11
CA HIS A 193 -6.38 21.65 -7.61
C HIS A 193 -7.25 20.42 -7.93
N ILE A 194 -6.66 19.24 -8.16
CA ILE A 194 -7.39 17.99 -8.40
C ILE A 194 -7.37 17.04 -7.21
N ILE A 195 -6.60 17.34 -6.15
CA ILE A 195 -6.33 16.34 -5.10
C ILE A 195 -7.59 15.90 -4.37
N TYR A 196 -8.52 16.82 -4.12
CA TYR A 196 -9.77 16.53 -3.44
C TYR A 196 -10.67 15.58 -4.22
N GLU A 197 -10.84 15.86 -5.52
CA GLU A 197 -11.60 14.99 -6.41
C GLU A 197 -10.98 13.60 -6.49
N GLN A 198 -9.65 13.53 -6.68
CA GLN A 198 -8.94 12.24 -6.79
C GLN A 198 -8.99 11.44 -5.47
N MET A 199 -8.95 12.09 -4.31
CA MET A 199 -9.13 11.42 -3.01
C MET A 199 -10.55 10.85 -2.87
N ALA A 200 -11.56 11.62 -3.28
CA ALA A 200 -12.95 11.19 -3.23
C ALA A 200 -13.21 10.02 -4.19
N ASP A 201 -12.64 10.08 -5.40
CA ASP A 201 -12.71 9.02 -6.40
C ASP A 201 -12.03 7.72 -5.91
N LEU A 202 -10.78 7.80 -5.44
CA LEU A 202 -10.08 6.67 -4.82
C LEU A 202 -10.92 6.04 -3.72
N ARG A 203 -11.45 6.86 -2.81
CA ARG A 203 -12.25 6.42 -1.67
C ARG A 203 -13.53 5.71 -2.14
N LYS A 204 -14.25 6.26 -3.11
CA LYS A 204 -15.47 5.64 -3.66
C LYS A 204 -15.16 4.34 -4.37
N LYS A 205 -14.16 4.31 -5.26
CA LYS A 205 -13.71 3.10 -5.96
C LYS A 205 -13.30 2.01 -4.98
N PHE A 206 -12.59 2.36 -3.92
CA PHE A 206 -12.19 1.41 -2.88
C PHE A 206 -13.39 0.89 -2.07
N LEU A 207 -14.30 1.76 -1.64
CA LEU A 207 -15.50 1.35 -0.90
C LEU A 207 -16.39 0.42 -1.73
N LEU A 208 -16.56 0.69 -3.03
CA LEU A 208 -17.32 -0.17 -3.95
C LEU A 208 -16.76 -1.60 -4.05
N ARG A 209 -15.54 -1.87 -3.54
CA ARG A 209 -15.01 -3.23 -3.49
C ARG A 209 -15.72 -4.13 -2.47
N PHE A 210 -16.33 -3.54 -1.44
CA PHE A 210 -16.91 -4.30 -0.32
C PHE A 210 -18.17 -3.70 0.31
N MET A 211 -18.53 -2.47 -0.05
CA MET A 211 -19.73 -1.77 0.42
C MET A 211 -20.82 -1.82 -0.65
N LYS A 212 -22.08 -1.83 -0.22
CA LYS A 212 -23.21 -1.81 -1.15
C LYS A 212 -23.23 -0.52 -1.97
N GLY A 213 -23.41 -0.66 -3.29
CA GLY A 213 -23.17 0.42 -4.25
C GLY A 213 -24.11 1.62 -4.10
N GLU A 214 -25.37 1.37 -3.76
CA GLU A 214 -26.38 2.40 -3.50
C GLU A 214 -25.96 3.32 -2.34
N ARG A 215 -25.29 2.79 -1.31
CA ARG A 215 -24.80 3.57 -0.19
C ARG A 215 -23.60 4.43 -0.58
N VAL A 216 -22.68 3.91 -1.41
CA VAL A 216 -21.47 4.65 -1.79
C VAL A 216 -21.76 5.75 -2.81
N LYS A 217 -22.61 5.47 -3.81
CA LYS A 217 -22.90 6.40 -4.91
C LYS A 217 -23.65 7.65 -4.43
N ALA A 218 -24.57 7.50 -3.46
CA ALA A 218 -25.36 8.60 -2.93
C ALA A 218 -24.56 9.60 -2.07
N VAL A 219 -23.36 9.20 -1.59
CA VAL A 219 -22.60 9.99 -0.62
C VAL A 219 -21.78 11.08 -1.31
N ARG A 220 -21.97 12.32 -0.87
CA ARG A 220 -21.15 13.48 -1.27
C ARG A 220 -19.75 13.35 -0.68
N ALA A 221 -18.74 13.90 -1.36
CA ALA A 221 -17.33 13.78 -0.98
C ALA A 221 -17.06 14.14 0.49
N HIS A 222 -17.57 15.28 0.96
CA HIS A 222 -17.40 15.75 2.35
C HIS A 222 -18.09 14.86 3.41
N LYS A 223 -18.95 13.91 3.01
CA LYS A 223 -19.58 12.94 3.92
C LYS A 223 -18.93 11.56 3.89
N LEU A 224 -17.91 11.34 3.05
CA LEU A 224 -17.17 10.07 3.00
C LEU A 224 -16.45 9.75 4.33
N SER A 225 -16.15 10.77 5.14
CA SER A 225 -15.61 10.65 6.51
C SER A 225 -16.61 10.06 7.52
N THR A 226 -17.90 9.99 7.18
CA THR A 226 -18.99 9.58 8.08
C THR A 226 -19.72 8.31 7.64
N LEU A 227 -19.31 7.72 6.51
CA LEU A 227 -19.96 6.53 5.98
C LEU A 227 -19.83 5.36 6.97
N ASP A 228 -20.95 4.73 7.29
CA ASP A 228 -20.96 3.52 8.10
C ASP A 228 -20.31 2.34 7.37
N LEU A 229 -19.30 1.74 7.99
CA LEU A 229 -18.54 0.60 7.47
C LEU A 229 -18.97 -0.75 8.09
N ALA A 230 -20.02 -0.77 8.93
CA ALA A 230 -20.47 -1.97 9.62
C ALA A 230 -20.97 -3.05 8.65
N ARG A 231 -21.00 -4.31 9.13
CA ARG A 231 -21.24 -5.49 8.29
C ARG A 231 -22.57 -5.45 7.53
N HIS A 232 -23.62 -4.89 8.11
CA HIS A 232 -24.95 -4.79 7.47
C HIS A 232 -24.96 -3.87 6.23
N SER A 233 -23.96 -2.98 6.14
CA SER A 233 -23.73 -2.03 5.05
C SER A 233 -22.80 -2.58 3.96
N GLN A 234 -22.17 -3.73 4.21
CA GLN A 234 -21.25 -4.39 3.30
C GLN A 234 -21.98 -5.33 2.33
N LEU A 235 -21.32 -5.64 1.21
CA LEU A 235 -21.73 -6.64 0.23
C LEU A 235 -21.77 -8.05 0.86
N SER A 236 -22.48 -8.97 0.21
CA SER A 236 -22.40 -10.41 0.54
C SER A 236 -21.02 -10.97 0.19
N ASP A 237 -20.71 -12.17 0.66
CA ASP A 237 -19.40 -12.81 0.40
C ASP A 237 -19.19 -13.12 -1.10
N GLY A 238 -20.26 -13.47 -1.81
CA GLY A 238 -20.25 -13.69 -3.27
C GLY A 238 -19.96 -12.41 -4.05
N ASP A 239 -20.40 -11.26 -3.55
CA ASP A 239 -20.36 -9.99 -4.30
C ASP A 239 -19.09 -9.16 -4.05
N LEU A 240 -18.21 -9.57 -3.13
CA LEU A 240 -16.98 -8.83 -2.85
C LEU A 240 -16.07 -8.73 -4.08
N MET A 241 -15.65 -7.52 -4.44
CA MET A 241 -14.72 -7.33 -5.56
C MET A 241 -13.28 -7.63 -5.11
N ILE A 242 -12.92 -8.91 -5.04
CA ILE A 242 -11.58 -9.36 -4.58
C ILE A 242 -10.59 -9.65 -5.72
N GLY A 243 -11.05 -9.51 -6.96
CA GLY A 243 -10.30 -9.87 -8.17
C GLY A 243 -10.52 -11.33 -8.56
N GLU A 244 -10.60 -11.58 -9.87
CA GLU A 244 -10.87 -12.92 -10.41
C GLU A 244 -9.79 -13.95 -10.03
N PRO A 245 -8.47 -13.65 -10.14
CA PRO A 245 -7.45 -14.59 -9.70
C PRO A 245 -7.57 -14.98 -8.22
N THR A 246 -7.96 -14.03 -7.35
CA THR A 246 -8.19 -14.31 -5.93
C THR A 246 -9.36 -15.28 -5.74
N ARG A 247 -10.44 -15.13 -6.51
CA ARG A 247 -11.59 -16.05 -6.43
C ARG A 247 -11.23 -17.45 -6.85
N GLN A 248 -10.42 -17.61 -7.90
CA GLN A 248 -9.96 -18.90 -8.39
C GLN A 248 -9.09 -19.65 -7.37
N GLU A 249 -8.34 -18.93 -6.54
CA GLU A 249 -7.52 -19.53 -5.47
C GLU A 249 -8.32 -19.89 -4.20
N LEU A 250 -9.56 -19.41 -4.05
CA LEU A 250 -10.41 -19.73 -2.89
C LEU A 250 -10.88 -21.19 -3.00
N LYS A 251 -10.52 -21.99 -2.00
CA LYS A 251 -11.00 -23.36 -1.83
C LYS A 251 -12.09 -23.39 -0.75
N GLU A 252 -13.05 -24.29 -0.89
CA GLU A 252 -14.24 -24.37 -0.02
C GLU A 252 -13.88 -24.46 1.48
N ASP A 253 -12.85 -25.22 1.82
CA ASP A 253 -12.39 -25.47 3.18
C ASP A 253 -11.80 -24.22 3.87
N GLN A 254 -11.20 -23.30 3.11
CA GLN A 254 -10.60 -22.06 3.63
C GLN A 254 -11.42 -20.80 3.31
N GLN A 255 -12.42 -20.88 2.43
CA GLN A 255 -13.11 -19.73 1.86
C GLN A 255 -13.63 -18.76 2.91
N LYS A 256 -14.33 -19.26 3.94
CA LYS A 256 -14.91 -18.43 5.01
C LYS A 256 -13.84 -17.65 5.77
N ALA A 257 -12.72 -18.29 6.09
CA ALA A 257 -11.61 -17.66 6.83
C ALA A 257 -10.91 -16.59 5.98
N GLN A 258 -10.64 -16.88 4.70
CA GLN A 258 -10.00 -15.92 3.79
C GLN A 258 -10.89 -14.70 3.54
N LEU A 259 -12.19 -14.89 3.30
CA LEU A 259 -13.13 -13.78 3.07
C LEU A 259 -13.31 -12.91 4.33
N LEU A 260 -13.27 -13.50 5.52
CA LEU A 260 -13.27 -12.74 6.77
C LEU A 260 -12.02 -11.86 6.89
N GLY A 261 -10.84 -12.42 6.57
CA GLY A 261 -9.58 -11.66 6.54
C GLY A 261 -9.59 -10.51 5.52
N ILE A 262 -10.08 -10.77 4.30
CA ILE A 262 -10.24 -9.76 3.25
C ILE A 262 -11.16 -8.62 3.69
N ARG A 263 -12.25 -8.92 4.41
CA ARG A 263 -13.12 -7.87 4.97
C ARG A 263 -12.44 -7.07 6.06
N ALA A 264 -11.66 -7.72 6.92
CA ALA A 264 -10.87 -7.04 7.92
C ALA A 264 -9.85 -6.09 7.28
N PHE A 265 -9.23 -6.50 6.17
CA PHE A 265 -8.39 -5.63 5.34
C PHE A 265 -9.17 -4.41 4.85
N PHE A 266 -10.28 -4.62 4.14
CA PHE A 266 -11.06 -3.53 3.55
C PHE A 266 -11.55 -2.55 4.62
N THR A 267 -12.05 -3.06 5.73
CA THR A 267 -12.55 -2.25 6.84
C THR A 267 -11.42 -1.45 7.49
N ALA A 268 -10.24 -2.03 7.70
CA ALA A 268 -9.11 -1.33 8.30
C ALA A 268 -8.57 -0.20 7.42
N VAL A 269 -8.44 -0.46 6.11
CA VAL A 269 -8.02 0.57 5.15
C VAL A 269 -9.06 1.70 5.09
N ALA A 270 -10.34 1.36 4.96
CA ALA A 270 -11.42 2.34 4.91
C ALA A 270 -11.50 3.15 6.22
N ALA A 271 -11.44 2.53 7.39
CA ALA A 271 -11.46 3.24 8.66
C ALA A 271 -10.25 4.19 8.81
N PHE A 272 -9.08 3.78 8.35
CA PHE A 272 -7.90 4.64 8.38
C PHE A 272 -8.06 5.86 7.46
N LEU A 273 -8.47 5.64 6.21
CA LEU A 273 -8.72 6.74 5.27
C LEU A 273 -9.81 7.69 5.78
N GLN A 274 -10.82 7.17 6.48
CA GLN A 274 -11.96 7.93 7.02
C GLN A 274 -11.54 8.96 8.07
N THR A 275 -10.55 8.59 8.89
CA THR A 275 -10.07 9.41 10.02
C THR A 275 -8.91 10.33 9.65
N ARG A 276 -8.32 10.15 8.47
CA ARG A 276 -7.06 10.82 8.08
C ARG A 276 -7.15 11.65 6.81
N LEU A 277 -7.98 11.28 5.85
CA LEU A 277 -8.16 12.12 4.65
C LEU A 277 -9.00 13.36 5.01
N PRO A 278 -8.60 14.55 4.53
CA PRO A 278 -9.22 15.81 4.92
C PRO A 278 -10.47 16.12 4.07
N PHE A 279 -11.46 15.22 4.05
CA PHE A 279 -12.70 15.42 3.27
C PHE A 279 -13.54 16.62 3.72
N GLU A 280 -13.30 17.13 4.93
CA GLU A 280 -13.98 18.31 5.49
C GLU A 280 -13.16 19.59 5.28
N ASN A 281 -11.96 19.51 4.70
CA ASN A 281 -11.14 20.68 4.38
C ASN A 281 -11.59 21.29 3.05
N PHE A 282 -12.44 22.32 3.13
CA PHE A 282 -12.94 23.05 1.97
C PHE A 282 -11.87 23.85 1.23
N SER A 283 -10.70 24.09 1.82
CA SER A 283 -9.57 24.72 1.11
C SER A 283 -8.99 23.84 0.00
N LEU A 284 -9.33 22.54 -0.01
CA LEU A 284 -8.96 21.60 -1.06
C LEU A 284 -10.07 21.38 -2.09
N ALA A 285 -11.30 21.82 -1.80
CA ALA A 285 -12.52 21.44 -2.51
C ALA A 285 -12.93 22.43 -3.61
#